data_AF-A0A7C7Q1X7-F1
#
_entry.id   AF-A0A7C7Q1X7-F1
#
_cell.length_a   1.000
_cell.length_b   1.000
_cell.length_c   1.000
_cell.angle_alpha   90.00
_cell.angle_beta   90.00
_cell.angle_gamma   90.00
#
_symmetry.space_group_name_H-M   'P 1'
#
loop_
_entity.id
_entity.type
_entity.pdbx_description
1 polymer ?
#
loop_
_entity_poly.entity_id
_entity_poly.type
_entity_poly.pdbx_seq_one_letter_code
_entity_poly.pdbx_strand_id
1 'polypeptide(L)'
;MVEPAVQDAPKASFQSAATTLRCRFIDENVTVMVHSDWSAICCWYRQNMEASTDGPVKAKRQKKRQMEACKGPQCEHVTGYRDRLLAEERQRTEAQGS
;
A
#
# COMPACT_ATOMS: atom_id res chain seq x y z
N MET A 1 1.31 -27.53 16.32
CA MET A 1 2.59 -26.81 16.45
C MET A 1 2.39 -25.50 15.70
N VAL A 2 2.02 -24.43 16.40
CA VAL A 2 1.72 -23.12 15.79
C VAL A 2 3.05 -22.36 15.73
N GLU A 3 3.50 -22.06 14.51
CA GLU A 3 4.71 -21.30 14.24
C GLU A 3 4.64 -19.90 14.90
N PRO A 4 5.67 -19.49 15.65
CA PRO A 4 5.75 -18.18 16.27
C PRO A 4 6.43 -17.15 15.35
N ALA A 5 6.13 -15.86 15.60
CA ALA A 5 6.78 -14.65 15.09
C ALA A 5 6.11 -13.92 13.91
N VAL A 6 5.09 -13.10 14.22
CA VAL A 6 4.99 -11.76 13.61
C VAL A 6 4.73 -10.76 14.74
N GLN A 7 5.86 -10.33 15.31
CA GLN A 7 6.20 -9.00 15.80
C GLN A 7 5.07 -8.11 16.33
N ASP A 8 5.29 -7.71 17.59
CA ASP A 8 4.69 -6.65 18.40
C ASP A 8 4.61 -5.29 17.65
N ALA A 9 3.79 -5.22 16.61
CA ALA A 9 3.31 -3.95 16.09
C ALA A 9 1.99 -3.62 16.82
N PRO A 10 1.76 -2.35 17.19
CA PRO A 10 0.48 -1.98 17.78
C PRO A 10 -0.63 -2.46 16.85
N LYS A 11 -1.55 -3.25 17.42
CA LYS A 11 -2.66 -3.83 16.68
C LYS A 11 -3.49 -2.67 16.15
N ALA A 12 -3.40 -2.41 14.85
CA ALA A 12 -4.16 -1.35 14.24
C ALA A 12 -5.65 -1.60 14.51
N SER A 13 -6.36 -0.58 14.96
CA SER A 13 -7.79 -0.60 15.21
C SER A 13 -8.59 -0.76 13.90
N PHE A 14 -8.00 -0.45 12.74
CA PHE A 14 -8.60 -0.67 11.44
C PHE A 14 -8.20 -2.04 10.89
N GLN A 15 -9.11 -2.72 10.18
CA GLN A 15 -8.79 -3.97 9.46
C GLN A 15 -7.96 -3.69 8.19
N SER A 16 -8.35 -2.66 7.43
CA SER A 16 -7.60 -2.16 6.28
C SER A 16 -8.00 -0.72 5.99
N ALA A 17 -7.04 0.07 5.51
CA ALA A 17 -7.22 1.46 5.14
C ALA A 17 -6.82 1.63 3.68
N ALA A 18 -7.77 1.99 2.82
CA ALA A 18 -7.52 2.28 1.42
C ALA A 18 -7.50 3.79 1.19
N THR A 19 -6.51 4.28 0.45
CA THR A 19 -6.43 5.66 0.00
C THR A 19 -6.23 5.71 -1.49
N THR A 20 -6.96 6.59 -2.17
CA THR A 20 -6.79 6.84 -3.59
C THR A 20 -6.00 8.13 -3.74
N LEU A 21 -4.86 8.05 -4.41
CA LEU A 21 -3.96 9.16 -4.64
C LEU A 21 -3.58 9.26 -6.11
N ARG A 22 -3.39 10.48 -6.61
CA ARG A 22 -2.98 10.70 -7.99
C ARG A 22 -1.47 10.53 -8.11
N CYS A 23 -1.03 9.49 -8.81
CA CYS A 23 0.38 9.22 -9.01
C CYS A 23 0.86 9.93 -10.28
N ARG A 24 1.75 10.93 -10.11
CA ARG A 24 2.32 11.70 -11.23
C ARG A 24 3.15 10.88 -12.21
N PHE A 25 3.64 9.71 -11.81
CA PHE A 25 4.43 8.83 -12.68
C PHE A 25 3.59 8.13 -13.74
N ILE A 26 2.31 7.89 -13.45
CA ILE A 26 1.38 7.22 -14.36
C ILE A 26 0.24 8.13 -14.83
N ASP A 27 0.25 9.39 -14.36
CA ASP A 27 -0.80 10.40 -14.49
C ASP A 27 -2.22 9.89 -14.16
N GLU A 28 -2.31 8.92 -13.26
CA GLU A 28 -3.55 8.22 -12.95
C GLU A 28 -3.73 8.03 -11.45
N ASN A 29 -4.97 7.85 -11.04
CA ASN A 29 -5.33 7.61 -9.65
C ASN A 29 -5.01 6.17 -9.27
N VAL A 30 -4.09 5.98 -8.33
CA VAL A 30 -3.76 4.68 -7.76
C VAL A 30 -4.41 4.54 -6.40
N THR A 31 -4.91 3.34 -6.13
CA THR A 31 -5.39 2.98 -4.79
C THR A 31 -4.29 2.24 -4.04
N VAL A 32 -3.91 2.78 -2.89
CA VAL A 32 -2.98 2.19 -1.93
C VAL A 32 -3.81 1.64 -0.78
N MET A 33 -3.56 0.39 -0.40
CA MET A 33 -4.24 -0.26 0.71
C MET A 33 -3.21 -0.64 1.77
N VAL A 34 -3.45 -0.22 3.00
CA VAL A 34 -2.63 -0.55 4.17
C VAL A 34 -3.45 -1.49 5.05
N HIS A 35 -2.92 -2.66 5.35
CA HIS A 35 -3.55 -3.63 6.23
C HIS A 35 -3.21 -3.35 7.69
N SER A 36 -3.95 -3.98 8.61
CA SER A 36 -3.68 -3.95 10.05
C SER A 36 -2.29 -4.50 10.43
N ASP A 37 -1.69 -5.29 9.56
CA ASP A 37 -0.32 -5.80 9.65
C ASP A 37 0.75 -4.74 9.26
N TRP A 38 0.33 -3.49 9.04
CA TRP A 38 1.16 -2.41 8.49
C TRP A 38 1.74 -2.68 7.10
N SER A 39 1.28 -3.76 6.47
CA SER A 39 1.60 -4.10 5.09
C SER A 39 0.86 -3.15 4.15
N ALA A 40 1.63 -2.43 3.33
CA ALA A 40 1.11 -1.48 2.35
C ALA A 40 1.26 -2.03 0.94
N ILE A 41 0.14 -2.15 0.23
CA ILE A 41 0.09 -2.65 -1.13
C ILE A 41 -0.50 -1.58 -2.06
N CYS A 42 0.10 -1.40 -3.23
CA CYS A 42 -0.50 -0.61 -4.29
C CYS A 42 -1.39 -1.53 -5.13
N CYS A 43 -2.71 -1.31 -5.07
CA CYS A 43 -3.70 -2.15 -5.76
C CYS A 43 -3.50 -2.10 -7.28
N TRP A 44 -3.12 -0.94 -7.81
CA TRP A 44 -2.74 -0.78 -9.22
C TRP A 44 -1.50 -1.61 -9.55
N TYR A 45 -0.44 -1.56 -8.74
CA TYR A 45 0.77 -2.35 -8.98
C TYR A 45 0.48 -3.85 -8.95
N ARG A 46 -0.29 -4.31 -7.95
CA ARG A 46 -0.68 -5.71 -7.80
C ARG A 46 -1.49 -6.20 -9.00
N GLN A 47 -2.53 -5.46 -9.39
CA GLN A 47 -3.32 -5.79 -10.58
C GLN A 47 -2.47 -5.81 -11.85
N ASN A 48 -1.53 -4.89 -12.02
CA ASN A 48 -0.70 -4.84 -13.23
C ASN A 48 0.41 -5.89 -13.25
N MET A 49 0.91 -6.29 -12.08
CA MET A 49 1.84 -7.41 -11.95
C MET A 49 1.14 -8.73 -12.30
N GLU A 50 -0.08 -8.96 -11.81
CA GLU A 50 -0.87 -10.18 -12.11
C GLU A 50 -1.45 -10.16 -13.54
N ALA A 51 -1.94 -9.01 -14.02
CA ALA A 51 -2.46 -8.83 -15.39
C ALA A 51 -1.35 -8.84 -16.47
N SER A 52 -0.09 -9.05 -16.09
CA SER A 52 0.99 -9.32 -17.06
C SER A 52 0.77 -10.60 -17.87
N THR A 53 -0.26 -11.40 -17.55
CA THR A 53 -0.59 -12.63 -18.28
C THR A 53 -1.62 -12.41 -19.39
N ASP A 54 -2.59 -11.49 -19.25
CA ASP A 54 -3.70 -11.34 -20.20
C ASP A 54 -3.93 -9.86 -20.58
N GLY A 55 -3.55 -9.47 -21.80
CA GLY A 55 -3.75 -8.10 -22.30
C GLY A 55 -2.84 -7.70 -23.47
N PRO A 56 -3.23 -6.68 -24.26
CA PRO A 56 -2.51 -6.26 -25.47
C PRO A 56 -1.08 -5.78 -25.19
N VAL A 57 -0.14 -6.22 -26.02
CA VAL A 57 1.33 -6.00 -25.87
C VAL A 57 1.71 -4.52 -25.70
N LYS A 58 0.97 -3.60 -26.34
CA LYS A 58 1.20 -2.15 -26.24
C LYS A 58 0.93 -1.63 -24.83
N ALA A 59 -0.14 -2.10 -24.19
CA ALA A 59 -0.47 -1.74 -22.81
C ALA A 59 0.56 -2.30 -21.82
N LYS A 60 1.12 -3.50 -22.07
CA LYS A 60 2.22 -4.06 -21.25
C LYS A 60 3.48 -3.19 -21.28
N ARG A 61 3.89 -2.68 -22.46
CA ARG A 61 5.08 -1.80 -22.58
C ARG A 61 4.91 -0.47 -21.85
N GLN A 62 3.74 0.15 -21.97
CA GLN A 62 3.42 1.39 -21.26
C GLN A 62 3.34 1.16 -19.75
N LYS A 63 2.65 0.10 -19.31
CA LYS A 63 2.57 -0.30 -17.90
C LYS A 63 3.93 -0.63 -17.31
N LYS A 64 4.81 -1.32 -18.05
CA LYS A 64 6.18 -1.62 -17.59
C LYS A 64 6.97 -0.33 -17.35
N ARG A 65 6.92 0.64 -18.28
CA ARG A 65 7.54 1.97 -18.09
C ARG A 65 6.98 2.71 -16.88
N GLN A 66 5.66 2.64 -16.70
CA GLN A 66 4.96 3.23 -15.56
C GLN A 66 5.33 2.55 -14.23
N MET A 67 5.53 1.23 -14.23
CA MET A 67 6.01 0.44 -13.09
C MET A 67 7.50 0.67 -12.81
N GLU A 68 8.31 0.92 -13.84
CA GLU A 68 9.73 1.30 -13.67
C GLU A 68 9.86 2.73 -13.11
N ALA A 69 8.94 3.63 -13.49
CA ALA A 69 8.87 5.00 -12.96
C ALA A 69 8.27 5.05 -11.54
N CYS A 70 7.33 4.17 -11.24
CA CYS A 70 6.70 4.05 -9.92
C CYS A 70 7.55 3.13 -9.04
N LYS A 71 8.16 3.65 -7.97
CA LYS A 71 8.88 2.83 -6.96
C LYS A 71 7.96 1.86 -6.18
N GLY A 72 6.70 1.71 -6.58
CA GLY A 72 5.76 0.72 -6.10
C GLY A 72 5.40 0.90 -4.61
N PRO A 73 5.42 -0.17 -3.81
CA PRO A 73 5.03 -0.13 -2.38
C PRO A 73 5.98 0.71 -1.51
N GLN A 74 7.11 1.16 -2.05
CA GLN A 74 8.08 2.02 -1.38
C GLN A 74 8.08 3.46 -1.90
N CYS A 75 7.03 3.85 -2.64
CA CYS A 75 6.79 5.25 -2.97
C CYS A 75 6.57 6.06 -1.69
N GLU A 76 7.11 7.28 -1.67
CA GLU A 76 7.00 8.22 -0.55
C GLU A 76 5.55 8.46 -0.12
N HIS A 77 4.60 8.40 -1.06
CA HIS A 77 3.17 8.50 -0.77
C HIS A 77 2.61 7.28 -0.02
N VAL A 78 3.08 6.07 -0.34
CA VAL A 78 2.67 4.83 0.33
C VAL A 78 3.25 4.79 1.73
N THR A 79 4.55 5.07 1.84
CA THR A 79 5.26 5.09 3.12
C THR A 79 4.74 6.20 4.02
N GLY A 80 4.50 7.39 3.47
CA GLY A 80 3.92 8.52 4.21
C GLY A 80 2.48 8.27 4.66
N TYR A 81 1.67 7.57 3.86
CA TYR A 81 0.31 7.18 4.29
C TYR A 81 0.34 6.14 5.40
N ARG A 82 1.23 5.14 5.30
CA ARG A 82 1.47 4.16 6.36
C ARG A 82 1.93 4.85 7.64
N ASP A 83 2.90 5.75 7.55
CA ASP A 83 3.47 6.47 8.69
C ASP A 83 2.42 7.37 9.37
N ARG A 84 1.60 8.07 8.57
CA ARG A 84 0.45 8.84 9.09
C ARG A 84 -0.52 7.95 9.85
N LEU A 85 -0.92 6.80 9.29
CA LEU A 85 -1.79 5.84 9.99
C LEU A 85 -1.16 5.32 11.28
N LEU A 86 0.15 5.09 11.29
CA LEU A 86 0.89 4.64 12.47
C LEU A 86 0.87 5.70 13.57
N ALA A 87 1.04 6.97 13.20
CA ALA A 87 0.97 8.10 14.11
C ALA A 87 -0.45 8.33 14.65
N GLU A 88 -1.49 8.18 13.81
CA GLU A 88 -2.89 8.29 14.24
C GLU A 88 -3.28 7.17 15.21
N GLU A 89 -2.88 5.92 14.92
CA GLU A 89 -3.16 4.80 15.80
C GLU A 89 -2.41 4.91 17.13
N ARG A 90 -1.16 5.37 17.12
CA ARG A 90 -0.41 5.65 18.37
C ARG A 90 -1.17 6.66 19.24
N GLN A 91 -1.59 7.79 18.66
CA GLN A 91 -2.38 8.81 19.36
C GLN A 91 -3.73 8.27 19.86
N ARG A 92 -4.40 7.42 19.06
CA ARG A 92 -5.67 6.79 19.49
C ARG A 92 -5.49 5.84 20.65
N THR A 93 -4.42 5.06 20.65
CA THR A 93 -4.13 4.10 21.71
C THR A 93 -3.80 4.82 23.02
N GLU A 94 -3.06 5.93 22.93
CA GLU A 94 -2.79 6.83 24.07
C GLU A 94 -4.08 7.49 24.60
N ALA A 95 -4.96 7.96 23.70
CA ALA A 95 -6.22 8.61 24.09
C ALA A 95 -7.28 7.64 24.66
N GLN A 96 -7.26 6.36 24.28
CA GLN A 96 -8.19 5.34 24.79
C GLN A 96 -7.73 4.69 26.11
N GLY A 97 -6.52 5.03 26.60
CA GLY A 97 -5.94 4.49 27.84
C GLY A 97 -6.00 5.41 29.06
N SER A 98 -6.75 6.52 29.03
CA SER A 98 -6.94 7.44 30.18
C SER A 98 -8.26 7.24 30.90
#